data_AF-A0A6P0DVN0-F1
#
_entry.id   AF-A0A6P0DVN0-F1
#
_cell.length_a   1.000
_cell.length_b   1.000
_cell.length_c   1.000
_cell.angle_alpha   90.00
_cell.angle_beta   90.00
_cell.angle_gamma   90.00
#
_symmetry.space_group_name_H-M   'P 1'
#
loop_
_entity.id
_entity.type
_entity.pdbx_description
1 polymer ?
#
loop_
_entity_poly.entity_id
_entity_poly.type
_entity_poly.pdbx_seq_one_letter_code
_entity_poly.pdbx_strand_id
1 'polypeptide(L)'
;QFLLEVAGAEAETFLNETFVADMTKVAPGRGVYGGILNEAGGFIDDVITYRPAQDLFWVVPAPHRVDRVEAYLKERGKSYGVHVVSLGYRYVSLSLQGPQSRACLERVTNQDVSTEGLPGFGVVKATVAGIDDVILTRTGFTGELGYELWVPTEHIESFYDTLLESGKSLGLV
;
A
#
# COMPACT_ATOMS: atom_id res chain seq x y z
N GLN A 1 -9.01 4.18 -1.47
CA GLN A 1 -7.75 4.17 -2.25
C GLN A 1 -7.77 2.92 -3.15
N PHE A 2 -6.90 2.80 -4.16
CA PHE A 2 -6.81 1.62 -5.04
C PHE A 2 -5.37 1.12 -5.13
N LEU A 3 -5.20 -0.18 -5.35
CA LEU A 3 -3.90 -0.81 -5.59
C LEU A 3 -3.79 -1.22 -7.05
N LEU A 4 -2.75 -0.74 -7.72
CA LEU A 4 -2.33 -1.24 -9.02
C LEU A 4 -1.15 -2.18 -8.81
N GLU A 5 -1.32 -3.44 -9.15
CA GLU A 5 -0.27 -4.45 -9.12
C GLU A 5 0.58 -4.36 -10.40
N VAL A 6 1.90 -4.30 -10.21
CA VAL A 6 2.90 -4.27 -11.27
C VAL A 6 3.84 -5.46 -11.03
N ALA A 7 3.79 -6.45 -11.92
CA ALA A 7 4.46 -7.73 -11.73
C ALA A 7 5.24 -8.16 -12.97
N GLY A 8 6.42 -8.75 -12.76
CA GLY A 8 7.27 -9.30 -13.81
C GLY A 8 8.75 -9.09 -13.52
N ALA A 9 9.62 -9.90 -14.14
CA ALA A 9 11.06 -9.88 -13.88
C ALA A 9 11.71 -8.50 -14.09
N GLU A 10 11.18 -7.69 -15.02
CA GLU A 10 11.66 -6.34 -15.32
C GLU A 10 10.87 -5.24 -14.59
N ALA A 11 10.02 -5.59 -13.60
CA ALA A 11 9.19 -4.61 -12.90
C ALA A 11 10.01 -3.54 -12.17
N GLU A 12 11.15 -3.90 -11.56
CA GLU A 12 12.04 -2.92 -10.92
C GLU A 12 12.62 -1.95 -11.94
N THR A 13 13.20 -2.46 -13.04
CA THR A 13 13.75 -1.64 -14.14
C THR A 13 12.69 -0.70 -14.70
N PHE A 14 11.51 -1.25 -15.03
CA PHE A 14 10.38 -0.51 -15.57
C PHE A 14 9.96 0.64 -14.66
N LEU A 15 9.75 0.37 -13.37
CA LEU A 15 9.33 1.39 -12.41
C LEU A 15 10.45 2.42 -12.18
N ASN A 16 11.71 1.99 -12.11
CA ASN A 16 12.86 2.89 -11.94
C ASN A 16 13.03 3.88 -13.11
N GLU A 17 12.69 3.47 -14.33
CA GLU A 17 12.72 4.33 -15.52
C GLU A 17 11.44 5.16 -15.72
N THR A 18 10.41 4.93 -14.90
CA THR A 18 9.09 5.57 -15.02
C THR A 18 8.80 6.53 -13.86
N PHE A 19 9.37 6.26 -12.67
CA PHE A 19 9.09 6.98 -11.44
C PHE A 19 10.30 7.82 -11.05
N VAL A 20 10.07 8.90 -10.30
CA VAL A 20 11.14 9.78 -9.82
C VAL A 20 11.95 9.11 -8.69
N ALA A 21 11.29 8.28 -7.88
CA ALA A 21 11.96 7.58 -6.79
C ALA A 21 12.84 6.44 -7.33
N ASP A 22 14.00 6.25 -6.69
CA ASP A 22 14.95 5.18 -7.03
C ASP A 22 14.44 3.82 -6.53
N MET A 23 13.86 3.04 -7.46
CA MET A 23 13.22 1.76 -7.15
C MET A 23 14.24 0.67 -6.80
N THR A 24 15.49 0.81 -7.24
CA THR A 24 16.57 -0.13 -6.90
C THR A 24 16.91 -0.14 -5.41
N LYS A 25 16.55 0.94 -4.69
CA LYS A 25 16.72 1.06 -3.23
C LYS A 25 15.52 0.57 -2.43
N VAL A 26 14.43 0.19 -3.08
CA VAL A 26 13.22 -0.29 -2.41
C VAL A 26 13.32 -1.80 -2.26
N ALA A 27 13.77 -2.26 -1.09
CA ALA A 27 13.84 -3.69 -0.78
C ALA A 27 12.42 -4.31 -0.62
N PRO A 28 12.27 -5.63 -0.79
CA PRO A 28 11.03 -6.33 -0.43
C PRO A 28 10.59 -6.02 1.01
N GLY A 29 9.28 -5.87 1.22
CA GLY A 29 8.69 -5.44 2.49
C GLY A 29 8.77 -3.93 2.75
N ARG A 30 9.23 -3.14 1.77
CA ARG A 30 9.36 -1.68 1.87
C ARG A 30 8.54 -0.97 0.80
N GLY A 31 8.35 0.32 0.98
CA GLY A 31 7.77 1.22 0.00
C GLY A 31 8.46 2.56 -0.02
N VAL A 32 8.04 3.39 -0.95
CA VAL A 32 8.58 4.73 -1.19
C VAL A 32 7.48 5.65 -1.71
N TYR A 33 7.52 6.91 -1.29
CA TYR A 33 6.71 7.97 -1.88
C TYR A 33 7.48 8.63 -3.02
N GLY A 34 6.82 8.88 -4.15
CA GLY A 34 7.45 9.49 -5.31
C GLY A 34 6.44 9.97 -6.35
N GLY A 35 6.96 10.61 -7.40
CA GLY A 35 6.16 11.08 -8.52
C GLY A 35 6.24 10.16 -9.73
N ILE A 36 5.16 10.13 -10.51
CA ILE A 36 5.16 9.64 -11.89
C ILE A 36 5.10 10.87 -12.79
N LEU A 37 6.09 11.04 -13.67
CA LEU A 37 6.16 12.17 -14.59
C LEU A 37 5.89 11.72 -16.02
N ASN A 38 5.37 12.64 -16.83
CA ASN A 38 5.36 12.49 -18.27
C ASN A 38 6.71 12.92 -18.87
N GLU A 39 6.84 12.78 -20.19
CA GLU A 39 8.06 13.05 -20.96
C GLU A 39 8.46 14.53 -20.93
N ALA A 40 7.52 15.44 -20.65
CA ALA A 40 7.77 16.87 -20.48
C ALA A 40 8.14 17.25 -19.03
N GLY A 41 8.25 16.29 -18.12
CA GLY A 41 8.55 16.51 -16.71
C GLY A 41 7.37 16.98 -15.85
N GLY A 42 6.15 16.95 -16.39
CA GLY A 42 4.93 17.27 -15.64
C GLY A 42 4.38 16.07 -14.87
N PHE A 43 3.81 16.31 -13.68
CA PHE A 43 3.22 15.25 -12.87
C PHE A 43 2.01 14.61 -13.55
N ILE A 44 2.06 13.28 -13.64
CA ILE A 44 0.89 12.44 -13.88
C ILE A 44 0.15 12.25 -12.56
N ASP A 45 0.89 11.84 -11.53
CA ASP A 45 0.42 11.66 -10.15
C ASP A 45 1.61 11.61 -9.16
N ASP A 46 1.33 11.83 -7.88
CA ASP A 46 2.18 11.44 -6.76
C ASP A 46 1.63 10.15 -6.12
N VAL A 47 2.50 9.21 -5.79
CA VAL A 47 2.10 7.85 -5.42
C VAL A 47 2.98 7.32 -4.29
N ILE A 48 2.41 6.39 -3.52
CA ILE A 48 3.21 5.45 -2.73
C ILE A 48 3.33 4.15 -3.52
N THR A 49 4.54 3.63 -3.62
CA THR A 49 4.82 2.33 -4.24
C THR A 49 5.39 1.39 -3.20
N TYR A 50 4.76 0.24 -3.01
CA TYR A 50 5.20 -0.82 -2.13
C TYR A 50 5.79 -1.98 -2.93
N ARG A 51 6.80 -2.65 -2.39
CA ARG A 51 7.39 -3.88 -2.95
C ARG A 51 7.13 -5.05 -2.00
N PRO A 52 5.97 -5.71 -2.06
CA PRO A 52 5.68 -6.84 -1.18
C PRO A 52 6.60 -8.06 -1.41
N ALA A 53 7.13 -8.26 -2.61
CA ALA A 53 8.01 -9.38 -2.94
C ALA A 53 9.00 -9.01 -4.06
N GLN A 54 9.91 -9.92 -4.37
CA GLN A 54 10.74 -9.81 -5.57
C GLN A 54 9.82 -9.72 -6.80
N ASP A 55 10.10 -8.79 -7.72
CA ASP A 55 9.39 -8.63 -8.99
C ASP A 55 7.89 -8.33 -8.89
N LEU A 56 7.43 -7.89 -7.72
CA LEU A 56 6.04 -7.54 -7.44
C LEU A 56 5.98 -6.21 -6.69
N PHE A 57 5.22 -5.27 -7.25
CA PHE A 57 5.00 -3.95 -6.70
C PHE A 57 3.52 -3.61 -6.66
N TRP A 58 3.11 -2.82 -5.67
CA TRP A 58 1.80 -2.20 -5.60
C TRP A 58 1.94 -0.68 -5.62
N VAL A 59 1.36 -0.05 -6.64
CA VAL A 59 1.31 1.40 -6.80
C VAL A 59 -0.04 1.89 -6.29
N VAL A 60 -0.01 2.90 -5.43
CA VAL A 60 -1.20 3.53 -4.85
C VAL A 60 -1.36 4.93 -5.44
N PRO A 61 -2.14 5.08 -6.52
CA PRO A 61 -2.46 6.38 -7.10
C PRO A 61 -3.52 7.13 -6.28
N ALA A 62 -3.60 8.45 -6.51
CA ALA A 62 -4.70 9.26 -6.00
C ALA A 62 -6.03 8.72 -6.56
N PRO A 63 -7.14 8.71 -5.77
CA PRO A 63 -8.40 8.10 -6.21
C PRO A 63 -8.97 8.62 -7.53
N HIS A 64 -8.72 9.89 -7.84
CA HIS A 64 -9.19 10.54 -9.07
C HIS A 64 -8.23 10.38 -10.27
N ARG A 65 -7.10 9.68 -10.07
CA ARG A 65 -6.04 9.48 -11.07
C ARG A 65 -5.84 8.01 -11.44
N VAL A 66 -6.53 7.08 -10.78
CA VAL A 66 -6.38 5.62 -10.96
C VAL A 66 -6.39 5.23 -12.43
N ASP A 67 -7.43 5.59 -13.18
CA ASP A 67 -7.57 5.23 -14.60
C ASP A 67 -6.42 5.78 -15.46
N ARG A 68 -5.98 7.00 -15.16
CA ARG A 68 -4.87 7.66 -15.88
C ARG A 68 -3.54 6.97 -15.58
N VAL A 69 -3.27 6.66 -14.32
CA VAL A 69 -2.04 5.97 -13.91
C VAL A 69 -2.03 4.55 -14.46
N GLU A 70 -3.13 3.81 -14.34
CA GLU A 70 -3.25 2.45 -14.87
C GLU A 70 -3.02 2.41 -16.39
N ALA A 71 -3.68 3.30 -17.16
CA ALA A 71 -3.50 3.36 -18.60
C ALA A 71 -2.04 3.68 -18.99
N TYR A 72 -1.42 4.64 -18.29
CA TYR A 72 -0.03 5.02 -18.54
C TYR A 72 0.95 3.87 -18.26
N LEU A 73 0.80 3.21 -17.11
CA LEU A 73 1.67 2.10 -16.72
C LEU A 73 1.46 0.87 -17.62
N LYS A 74 0.21 0.56 -18.00
CA LYS A 74 -0.08 -0.52 -18.94
C LYS A 74 0.55 -0.30 -20.31
N GLU A 75 0.47 0.92 -20.83
CA GLU A 75 1.04 1.21 -22.15
C GLU A 75 2.56 1.09 -22.13
N ARG A 76 3.21 1.75 -21.18
CA ARG A 76 4.67 1.77 -21.07
C ARG A 76 5.26 0.42 -20.65
N GLY A 77 4.56 -0.35 -19.81
CA GLY A 77 5.00 -1.65 -19.31
C GLY A 77 5.09 -2.75 -20.39
N LYS A 78 4.39 -2.59 -21.53
CA LYS A 78 4.39 -3.56 -22.64
C LYS A 78 5.80 -3.89 -23.15
N SER A 79 6.67 -2.89 -23.28
CA SER A 79 8.04 -3.09 -23.79
C SER A 79 8.95 -3.84 -22.81
N TYR A 80 8.57 -3.91 -21.54
CA TYR A 80 9.31 -4.60 -20.48
C TYR A 80 8.74 -6.01 -20.22
N GLY A 81 7.63 -6.38 -20.85
CA GLY A 81 6.93 -7.63 -20.54
C GLY A 81 6.33 -7.64 -19.12
N VAL A 82 6.05 -6.46 -18.56
CA VAL A 82 5.48 -6.30 -17.22
C VAL A 82 3.95 -6.31 -17.30
N HIS A 83 3.32 -6.97 -16.33
CA HIS A 83 1.88 -7.00 -16.18
C HIS A 83 1.43 -5.92 -15.18
N VAL A 84 0.47 -5.10 -15.59
CA VAL A 84 -0.15 -4.09 -14.73
C VAL A 84 -1.64 -4.42 -14.58
N VAL A 85 -2.07 -4.67 -13.35
CA VAL A 85 -3.43 -5.11 -13.01
C VAL A 85 -3.99 -4.24 -11.90
N SER A 86 -5.14 -3.61 -12.12
CA SER A 86 -5.90 -3.02 -11.02
C SER A 86 -6.46 -4.11 -10.13
N LEU A 87 -6.15 -4.07 -8.83
CA LEU A 87 -6.80 -4.90 -7.83
C LEU A 87 -8.22 -4.39 -7.51
N GLY A 88 -8.62 -3.25 -8.10
CA GLY A 88 -9.99 -2.75 -8.11
C GLY A 88 -10.62 -2.71 -6.72
N TYR A 89 -11.81 -3.30 -6.61
CA TYR A 89 -12.56 -3.43 -5.37
C TYR A 89 -12.26 -4.72 -4.62
N ARG A 90 -11.10 -5.36 -4.84
CA ARG A 90 -10.69 -6.54 -4.05
C ARG A 90 -10.40 -6.17 -2.60
N TYR A 91 -9.89 -4.95 -2.38
CA TYR A 91 -9.57 -4.45 -1.05
C TYR A 91 -10.25 -3.12 -0.78
N VAL A 92 -10.69 -2.92 0.46
CA VAL A 92 -11.07 -1.63 1.02
C VAL A 92 -9.93 -1.11 1.90
N SER A 93 -9.56 0.14 1.69
CA SER A 93 -8.51 0.83 2.46
C SER A 93 -9.11 1.51 3.70
N LEU A 94 -8.52 1.28 4.87
CA LEU A 94 -8.76 1.99 6.12
C LEU A 94 -7.46 2.60 6.62
N SER A 95 -7.54 3.80 7.19
CA SER A 95 -6.39 4.47 7.81
C SER A 95 -6.56 4.48 9.34
N LEU A 96 -5.67 3.78 10.05
CA LEU A 96 -5.61 3.78 11.51
C LEU A 96 -4.47 4.68 11.97
N GLN A 97 -4.80 5.89 12.40
CA GLN A 97 -3.82 6.97 12.61
C GLN A 97 -3.91 7.52 14.04
N GLY A 98 -2.77 7.91 14.60
CA GLY A 98 -2.65 8.48 15.95
C GLY A 98 -1.73 7.67 16.88
N PRO A 99 -1.36 8.22 18.03
CA PRO A 99 -0.38 7.61 18.93
C PRO A 99 -0.80 6.25 19.50
N GLN A 100 -2.10 5.96 19.55
CA GLN A 100 -2.64 4.68 20.01
C GLN A 100 -2.85 3.65 18.88
N SER A 101 -2.58 4.01 17.62
CA SER A 101 -2.81 3.13 16.45
C SER A 101 -2.13 1.78 16.56
N ARG A 102 -0.87 1.76 17.02
CA ARG A 102 -0.13 0.51 17.26
C ARG A 102 -0.80 -0.35 18.33
N ALA A 103 -1.14 0.24 19.47
CA ALA A 103 -1.77 -0.48 20.57
C ALA A 103 -3.15 -1.04 20.19
N CYS A 104 -3.90 -0.35 19.33
CA CYS A 104 -5.13 -0.88 18.75
C CYS A 104 -4.84 -2.08 17.85
N LEU A 105 -3.86 -1.98 16.96
CA LEU A 105 -3.54 -3.02 15.99
C LEU A 105 -2.98 -4.29 16.67
N GLU A 106 -2.11 -4.14 17.67
CA GLU A 106 -1.54 -5.25 18.46
C GLU A 106 -2.60 -6.10 19.18
N ARG A 107 -3.82 -5.58 19.40
CA ARG A 107 -4.92 -6.36 19.98
C ARG A 107 -5.58 -7.32 19.01
N VAL A 108 -5.39 -7.11 17.71
CA VAL A 108 -6.12 -7.82 16.65
C VAL A 108 -5.19 -8.51 15.65
N THR A 109 -3.87 -8.47 15.84
CA THR A 109 -2.93 -9.20 14.98
C THR A 109 -1.79 -9.81 15.77
N ASN A 110 -1.25 -10.93 15.26
CA ASN A 110 0.01 -11.52 15.73
C ASN A 110 1.22 -11.02 14.91
N GLN A 111 1.00 -10.22 13.87
CA GLN A 111 2.08 -9.60 13.11
C GLN A 111 2.86 -8.64 14.01
N ASP A 112 4.20 -8.69 13.95
CA ASP A 112 5.01 -7.68 14.60
C ASP A 112 4.85 -6.35 13.88
N VAL A 113 4.17 -5.41 14.53
CA VAL A 113 3.87 -4.06 14.05
C VAL A 113 4.71 -3.00 14.77
N SER A 114 5.73 -3.42 15.52
CA SER A 114 6.72 -2.55 16.14
C SER A 114 7.54 -1.80 15.09
N THR A 115 8.43 -0.91 15.54
CA THR A 115 9.32 -0.21 14.61
C THR A 115 10.32 -1.13 13.92
N GLU A 116 10.66 -2.24 14.54
CA GLU A 116 11.58 -3.22 13.98
C GLU A 116 10.86 -4.17 13.03
N GLY A 117 9.68 -4.68 13.41
CA GLY A 117 8.88 -5.60 12.60
C GLY A 117 8.21 -4.95 11.39
N LEU A 118 7.72 -3.71 11.54
CA LEU A 118 7.16 -2.92 10.44
C LEU A 118 7.67 -1.48 10.54
N PRO A 119 8.85 -1.17 9.95
CA PRO A 119 9.40 0.18 9.95
C PRO A 119 8.52 1.12 9.11
N GLY A 120 8.68 2.44 9.23
CA GLY A 120 7.95 3.40 8.37
C GLY A 120 8.11 3.06 6.88
N PHE A 121 7.05 3.21 6.08
CA PHE A 121 6.95 2.67 4.71
C PHE A 121 7.16 1.16 4.61
N GLY A 122 6.94 0.40 5.68
CA GLY A 122 6.91 -1.06 5.64
C GLY A 122 5.59 -1.55 5.03
N VAL A 123 5.63 -2.72 4.38
CA VAL A 123 4.46 -3.42 3.85
C VAL A 123 4.55 -4.91 4.19
N VAL A 124 3.43 -5.51 4.58
CA VAL A 124 3.33 -6.96 4.83
C VAL A 124 1.90 -7.43 4.61
N LYS A 125 1.71 -8.71 4.23
CA LYS A 125 0.41 -9.37 4.31
C LYS A 125 0.30 -10.10 5.65
N ALA A 126 -0.80 -9.92 6.36
CA ALA A 126 -0.99 -10.46 7.69
C ALA A 126 -2.44 -10.90 7.93
N THR A 127 -2.63 -11.68 9.00
CA THR A 127 -3.94 -11.91 9.59
C THR A 127 -4.24 -10.79 10.59
N VAL A 128 -5.33 -10.06 10.40
CA VAL A 128 -5.75 -8.94 11.26
C VAL A 128 -7.24 -9.05 11.53
N ALA A 129 -7.65 -8.93 12.80
CA ALA A 129 -9.01 -9.14 13.27
C ALA A 129 -9.60 -10.50 12.84
N GLY A 130 -8.75 -11.54 12.77
CA GLY A 130 -9.14 -12.88 12.31
C GLY A 130 -9.34 -13.00 10.79
N ILE A 131 -9.03 -11.96 10.01
CA ILE A 131 -9.14 -11.93 8.55
C ILE A 131 -7.75 -12.07 7.94
N ASP A 132 -7.57 -13.05 7.07
CA ASP A 132 -6.35 -13.28 6.30
C ASP A 132 -6.25 -12.32 5.08
N ASP A 133 -5.08 -12.31 4.44
CA ASP A 133 -4.81 -11.50 3.23
C ASP A 133 -4.98 -9.98 3.42
N VAL A 134 -4.94 -9.49 4.66
CA VAL A 134 -4.93 -8.04 4.94
C VAL A 134 -3.55 -7.49 4.61
N ILE A 135 -3.47 -6.47 3.75
CA ILE A 135 -2.22 -5.76 3.51
C ILE A 135 -2.09 -4.67 4.56
N LEU A 136 -1.05 -4.75 5.35
CA LEU A 136 -0.71 -3.78 6.38
C LEU A 136 0.48 -2.95 5.91
N THR A 137 0.35 -1.63 5.95
CA THR A 137 1.44 -0.70 5.68
C THR A 137 1.64 0.26 6.84
N ARG A 138 2.87 0.73 7.04
CA ARG A 138 3.18 1.77 8.03
C ARG A 138 3.36 3.12 7.36
N THR A 139 2.24 3.69 6.96
CA THR A 139 2.10 4.94 6.23
C THR A 139 0.87 5.70 6.73
N GLY A 140 0.76 6.96 6.32
CA GLY A 140 -0.34 7.83 6.72
C GLY A 140 -0.11 9.25 6.25
N PHE A 141 -1.19 10.03 6.23
CA PHE A 141 -1.17 11.43 5.75
C PHE A 141 -1.30 12.45 6.89
N THR A 142 -1.32 12.00 8.15
CA THR A 142 -1.54 12.87 9.33
C THR A 142 -0.24 13.38 9.95
N GLY A 143 0.91 12.78 9.60
CA GLY A 143 2.19 13.04 10.28
C GLY A 143 2.37 12.31 11.62
N GLU A 144 1.32 11.64 12.09
CA GLU A 144 1.35 10.84 13.32
C GLU A 144 1.83 9.41 13.06
N LEU A 145 2.06 8.64 14.13
CA LEU A 145 2.13 7.18 14.03
C LEU A 145 0.84 6.67 13.41
N GLY A 146 0.94 5.80 12.41
CA GLY A 146 -0.23 5.22 11.79
C GLY A 146 0.09 4.09 10.84
N TYR A 147 -0.99 3.41 10.46
CA TYR A 147 -1.00 2.27 9.56
C TYR A 147 -2.13 2.44 8.55
N GLU A 148 -1.95 1.89 7.35
CA GLU A 148 -3.03 1.69 6.40
C GLU A 148 -3.29 0.20 6.25
N LEU A 149 -4.57 -0.14 6.19
CA LEU A 149 -5.09 -1.50 6.19
C LEU A 149 -5.88 -1.69 4.90
N TRP A 150 -5.45 -2.61 4.06
CA TRP A 150 -6.21 -3.01 2.88
C TRP A 150 -6.85 -4.36 3.16
N VAL A 151 -8.14 -4.33 3.42
CA VAL A 151 -8.93 -5.47 3.89
C VAL A 151 -9.71 -6.05 2.72
N PRO A 152 -9.74 -7.38 2.53
CA PRO A 152 -10.62 -7.99 1.54
C PRO A 152 -12.05 -7.47 1.68
N THR A 153 -12.63 -7.01 0.58
CA THR A 153 -13.89 -6.26 0.58
C THR A 153 -15.04 -7.02 1.23
N GLU A 154 -15.07 -8.35 1.08
CA GLU A 154 -16.07 -9.23 1.68
C GLU A 154 -16.04 -9.26 3.23
N HIS A 155 -14.95 -8.78 3.84
CA HIS A 155 -14.75 -8.82 5.29
C HIS A 155 -14.78 -7.44 5.96
N ILE A 156 -14.94 -6.37 5.19
CA ILE A 156 -14.73 -4.99 5.68
C ILE A 156 -15.65 -4.63 6.86
N GLU A 157 -16.92 -5.03 6.83
CA GLU A 157 -17.87 -4.71 7.90
C GLU A 157 -17.46 -5.38 9.21
N SER A 158 -17.26 -6.70 9.20
CA SER A 158 -16.82 -7.46 10.38
C SER A 158 -15.45 -7.02 10.89
N PHE A 159 -14.55 -6.65 9.98
CA PHE A 159 -13.23 -6.15 10.31
C PHE A 159 -13.33 -4.82 11.04
N TYR A 160 -14.13 -3.89 10.52
CA TYR A 160 -14.32 -2.56 11.07
C TYR A 160 -14.92 -2.61 12.48
N ASP A 161 -15.98 -3.42 12.68
CA ASP A 161 -16.61 -3.61 13.99
C ASP A 161 -15.63 -4.18 15.02
N THR A 162 -14.86 -5.20 14.63
CA THR A 162 -13.86 -5.83 15.51
C THR A 162 -12.75 -4.84 15.88
N LEU A 163 -12.26 -4.07 14.90
CA LEU A 163 -11.22 -3.07 15.13
C LEU A 163 -11.73 -1.98 16.08
N LEU A 164 -12.91 -1.41 15.83
CA LEU A 164 -13.53 -0.40 16.68
C LEU A 164 -13.72 -0.89 18.12
N GLU A 165 -14.32 -2.07 18.31
CA GLU A 165 -14.56 -2.60 19.66
C GLU A 165 -13.24 -2.86 20.40
N SER A 166 -12.24 -3.44 19.71
CA SER A 166 -10.93 -3.70 20.32
C SER A 166 -10.19 -2.41 20.72
N GLY A 167 -10.36 -1.33 19.95
CA GLY A 167 -9.72 -0.04 20.13
C GLY A 167 -10.49 0.95 21.02
N LYS A 168 -11.75 0.66 21.37
CA LYS A 168 -12.63 1.57 22.11
C LYS A 168 -12.04 2.07 23.43
N SER A 169 -11.43 1.16 24.21
CA SER A 169 -10.77 1.53 25.47
C SER A 169 -9.51 2.38 25.30
N LEU A 170 -8.99 2.47 24.08
CA LEU A 170 -7.85 3.31 23.69
C LEU A 170 -8.29 4.62 23.00
N GLY A 171 -9.60 4.87 22.92
CA GLY A 171 -10.17 6.06 22.30
C GLY A 171 -10.28 6.01 20.78
N LEU A 172 -10.26 4.80 20.18
CA LEU A 172 -10.58 4.64 18.77
C LEU A 172 -12.04 5.01 18.50
N VAL A 173 -12.28 5.76 17.42
CA VAL A 173 -13.58 6.27 16.98
C VAL A 173 -13.80 6.04 15.50
#